data_AF-A0A378L5K5-F1
#
_entry.id   AF-A0A378L5K5-F1
#
_cell.length_a   1.000
_cell.length_b   1.000
_cell.length_c   1.000
_cell.angle_alpha   90.00
_cell.angle_beta   90.00
_cell.angle_gamma   90.00
#
_symmetry.space_group_name_H-M   'P 1'
#
loop_
_entity.id
_entity.type
_entity.pdbx_description
1 polymer ?
#
loop_
_entity_poly.entity_id
_entity_poly.type
_entity_poly.pdbx_seq_one_letter_code
_entity_poly.pdbx_strand_id
1 'polypeptide(L)'
;MKIKSSVFLALSLLASNIYASTAEEQAQYCSDAGGTVEAMTAEFLTPAGYVKGQSKMFCNFSVDNGFISIGLETFSADEPSIAATFMKKMRPIKDDSPLWEGEFTNPAHNVCKNIGGAGIGFITSGGFSNSLGETDICVFGDGSMVSGWSLIYMANHREGYDAVKEQVRAEPMNIPVP
;
A
#
# COMPACT_ATOMS: atom_id res chain seq x y z
N MET A 1 -36.25 -13.23 -49.45
CA MET A 1 -35.79 -12.19 -48.51
C MET A 1 -35.46 -12.83 -47.16
N LYS A 2 -34.20 -13.21 -46.92
CA LYS A 2 -33.69 -13.64 -45.60
C LYS A 2 -32.21 -13.26 -45.53
N ILE A 3 -31.91 -12.15 -44.85
CA ILE A 3 -30.54 -11.74 -44.58
C ILE A 3 -30.19 -12.19 -43.15
N LYS A 4 -29.24 -13.12 -43.10
CA LYS A 4 -28.12 -13.27 -42.17
C LYS A 4 -28.33 -12.73 -40.76
N SER A 5 -28.41 -13.63 -39.78
CA SER A 5 -28.16 -13.34 -38.37
C SER A 5 -27.18 -14.38 -37.84
N SER A 6 -25.88 -14.08 -37.91
CA SER A 6 -24.80 -14.92 -37.36
C SER A 6 -23.51 -14.11 -37.24
N VAL A 7 -23.53 -12.97 -36.54
CA VAL A 7 -22.30 -12.28 -36.10
C VAL A 7 -22.62 -11.52 -34.81
N PHE A 8 -22.76 -12.21 -33.67
CA PHE A 8 -22.80 -11.57 -32.35
C PHE A 8 -22.46 -12.60 -31.27
N LEU A 9 -21.29 -13.23 -31.34
CA LEU A 9 -20.81 -14.07 -30.23
C LEU A 9 -19.27 -14.26 -30.28
N ALA A 10 -18.51 -13.16 -30.29
CA ALA A 10 -17.03 -13.27 -30.27
C ALA A 10 -16.33 -12.04 -29.65
N LEU A 11 -16.98 -11.31 -28.72
CA LEU A 11 -16.39 -10.10 -28.12
C LEU A 11 -16.30 -10.10 -26.58
N SER A 12 -16.65 -11.20 -25.92
CA SER A 12 -16.66 -11.29 -24.44
C SER A 12 -15.43 -11.99 -23.84
N LEU A 13 -14.51 -12.53 -24.64
CA LEU A 13 -13.33 -13.28 -24.16
C LEU A 13 -12.00 -12.50 -24.17
N LEU A 14 -11.98 -11.27 -24.69
CA LEU A 14 -10.75 -10.46 -24.76
C LEU A 14 -10.50 -9.59 -23.52
N ALA A 15 -11.51 -9.35 -22.68
CA ALA A 15 -11.37 -8.50 -21.49
C ALA A 15 -10.66 -9.20 -20.32
N SER A 16 -10.67 -10.53 -20.28
CA SER A 16 -10.12 -11.30 -19.14
C SER A 16 -8.60 -11.40 -19.13
N ASN A 17 -7.93 -11.17 -20.27
CA ASN A 17 -6.47 -11.33 -20.38
C ASN A 17 -5.70 -10.09 -19.89
N ILE A 18 -6.34 -8.92 -19.84
CA ILE A 18 -5.67 -7.66 -19.48
C ILE A 18 -5.41 -7.57 -17.98
N TYR A 19 -6.33 -8.07 -17.14
CA TYR A 19 -6.19 -8.01 -15.67
C TYR A 19 -5.19 -9.02 -15.10
N ALA A 20 -4.99 -10.15 -15.78
CA ALA A 20 -4.01 -11.14 -15.34
C ALA A 20 -2.58 -10.69 -15.65
N SER A 21 -2.35 -10.08 -16.82
CA SER A 21 -1.04 -9.56 -17.20
C SER A 21 -0.56 -8.44 -16.27
N THR A 22 -1.46 -7.57 -15.82
CA THR A 22 -1.09 -6.46 -14.93
C THR A 22 -0.66 -6.94 -13.55
N ALA A 23 -1.33 -7.94 -12.98
CA ALA A 23 -0.98 -8.46 -11.65
C ALA A 23 0.36 -9.20 -11.66
N GLU A 24 0.63 -9.99 -12.71
CA GLU A 24 1.91 -10.68 -12.90
C GLU A 24 3.06 -9.69 -13.15
N GLU A 25 2.84 -8.69 -14.00
CA GLU A 25 3.82 -7.63 -14.26
C GLU A 25 4.14 -6.83 -12.99
N GLN A 26 3.13 -6.46 -12.22
CA GLN A 26 3.28 -5.76 -10.95
C GLN A 26 4.10 -6.58 -9.96
N ALA A 27 3.80 -7.87 -9.85
CA ALA A 27 4.54 -8.80 -9.00
C ALA A 27 6.01 -8.94 -9.45
N GLN A 28 6.24 -9.06 -10.76
CA GLN A 28 7.59 -9.14 -11.33
C GLN A 28 8.38 -7.85 -11.06
N TYR A 29 7.75 -6.68 -11.23
CA TYR A 29 8.38 -5.40 -10.95
C TYR A 29 8.82 -5.29 -9.48
N CYS A 30 7.98 -5.76 -8.54
CA CYS A 30 8.37 -5.86 -7.13
C CYS A 30 9.63 -6.71 -6.94
N SER A 31 9.68 -7.89 -7.56
CA SER A 31 10.86 -8.78 -7.49
C SER A 31 12.12 -8.17 -8.12
N ASP A 32 11.99 -7.51 -9.27
CA ASP A 32 13.11 -6.86 -9.97
C ASP A 32 13.68 -5.69 -9.17
N ALA A 33 12.84 -4.98 -8.41
CA ALA A 33 13.25 -3.94 -7.47
C ALA A 33 13.91 -4.48 -6.18
N GLY A 34 13.98 -5.80 -6.00
CA GLY A 34 14.56 -6.46 -4.83
C GLY A 34 13.57 -6.73 -3.69
N GLY A 35 12.26 -6.58 -3.94
CA GLY A 35 11.20 -6.88 -3.00
C GLY A 35 10.68 -8.32 -3.12
N THR A 36 9.85 -8.71 -2.16
CA THR A 36 9.11 -9.99 -2.17
C THR A 36 7.63 -9.70 -2.15
N VAL A 37 6.90 -10.30 -3.10
CA VAL A 37 5.44 -10.17 -3.17
C VAL A 37 4.81 -11.14 -2.18
N GLU A 38 4.05 -10.63 -1.22
CA GLU A 38 3.38 -11.46 -0.21
C GLU A 38 1.93 -11.05 -0.02
N ALA A 39 1.06 -12.05 0.15
CA ALA A 39 -0.29 -11.82 0.61
C ALA A 39 -0.27 -11.54 2.12
N MET A 40 -0.71 -10.35 2.52
CA MET A 40 -0.90 -10.02 3.93
C MET A 40 -2.40 -10.01 4.22
N THR A 41 -2.82 -10.67 5.29
CA THR A 41 -4.23 -10.78 5.68
C THR A 41 -4.54 -9.78 6.76
N ALA A 42 -5.62 -9.02 6.59
CA ALA A 42 -6.14 -8.19 7.67
C ALA A 42 -6.55 -9.07 8.86
N GLU A 43 -6.03 -8.80 10.04
CA GLU A 43 -6.37 -9.48 11.28
C GLU A 43 -6.92 -8.47 12.28
N PHE A 44 -8.02 -8.83 12.93
CA PHE A 44 -8.76 -7.98 13.86
C PHE A 44 -8.83 -8.67 15.20
N LEU A 45 -8.27 -8.06 16.25
CA LEU A 45 -8.39 -8.58 17.60
C LEU A 45 -9.84 -8.42 18.08
N THR A 46 -10.40 -9.52 18.58
CA THR A 46 -11.70 -9.58 19.24
C THR A 46 -11.54 -10.23 20.62
N PRO A 47 -12.55 -10.18 21.51
CA PRO A 47 -12.51 -10.91 22.77
C PRO A 47 -12.29 -12.42 22.63
N ALA A 48 -12.60 -13.01 21.46
CA ALA A 48 -12.40 -14.43 21.18
C ALA A 48 -11.05 -14.74 20.48
N GLY A 49 -10.20 -13.74 20.27
CA GLY A 49 -8.96 -13.83 19.49
C GLY A 49 -9.04 -13.10 18.15
N TYR A 50 -8.11 -13.40 17.25
CA TYR A 50 -8.03 -12.74 15.95
C TYR A 50 -9.05 -13.30 14.95
N VAL A 51 -9.78 -12.39 14.30
CA VAL A 51 -10.63 -12.68 13.14
C VAL A 51 -9.91 -12.22 11.88
N LYS A 52 -9.91 -13.06 10.85
CA LYS A 52 -9.29 -12.75 9.55
C LYS A 52 -10.28 -12.04 8.64
N GLY A 53 -9.83 -10.97 8.00
CA GLY A 53 -10.54 -10.24 6.96
C GLY A 53 -9.94 -10.48 5.58
N GLN A 54 -9.97 -9.43 4.74
CA GLN A 54 -9.47 -9.50 3.37
C GLN A 54 -7.94 -9.58 3.34
N SER A 55 -7.42 -10.33 2.38
CA SER A 55 -5.99 -10.35 2.06
C SER A 55 -5.70 -9.40 0.90
N LYS A 56 -4.53 -8.76 0.97
CA LYS A 56 -4.00 -7.84 -0.05
C LYS A 56 -2.56 -8.22 -0.39
N MET A 57 -2.13 -7.91 -1.60
CA MET A 57 -0.76 -8.19 -2.05
C MET A 57 0.11 -6.98 -1.75
N PHE A 58 1.24 -7.22 -1.10
CA PHE A 58 2.21 -6.20 -0.76
C PHE A 58 3.56 -6.54 -1.36
N CYS A 59 4.31 -5.50 -1.75
CA CYS A 59 5.73 -5.61 -2.03
C CYS A 59 6.49 -5.31 -0.74
N ASN A 60 7.16 -6.33 -0.20
CA ASN A 60 7.89 -6.25 1.06
C ASN A 60 9.40 -6.22 0.83
N PHE A 61 10.09 -5.36 1.56
CA PHE A 61 11.56 -5.24 1.52
C PHE A 61 12.13 -5.38 2.92
N SER A 62 13.15 -6.21 3.09
CA SER A 62 13.88 -6.29 4.36
C SER A 62 14.86 -5.12 4.47
N VAL A 63 14.74 -4.32 5.52
CA VAL A 63 15.65 -3.20 5.81
C VAL A 63 15.91 -3.16 7.32
N ASP A 64 17.19 -3.13 7.70
CA ASP A 64 17.65 -3.30 9.09
C ASP A 64 17.12 -4.62 9.73
N ASN A 65 16.57 -4.51 10.95
CA ASN A 65 15.87 -5.55 11.69
C ASN A 65 14.34 -5.50 11.47
N GLY A 66 13.88 -4.82 10.41
CA GLY A 66 12.47 -4.65 10.10
C GLY A 66 12.18 -4.88 8.62
N PHE A 67 10.99 -4.48 8.19
CA PHE A 67 10.60 -4.54 6.79
C PHE A 67 9.78 -3.32 6.38
N ILE A 68 9.88 -2.98 5.10
CA ILE A 68 9.02 -2.03 4.41
C ILE A 68 7.90 -2.83 3.78
N SER A 69 6.66 -2.35 3.90
CA SER A 69 5.51 -2.93 3.22
C SER A 69 4.76 -1.85 2.45
N ILE A 70 4.61 -2.04 1.15
CA ILE A 70 3.90 -1.13 0.25
C ILE A 70 2.89 -1.96 -0.54
N GLY A 71 1.63 -1.53 -0.61
CA GLY A 71 0.62 -2.24 -1.40
C GLY A 71 1.07 -2.36 -2.85
N LEU A 72 0.80 -3.50 -3.49
CA LEU A 72 1.21 -3.71 -4.88
C LEU A 72 0.52 -2.72 -5.82
N GLU A 73 -0.71 -2.33 -5.48
CA GLU A 73 -1.47 -1.22 -6.10
C GLU A 73 -0.84 0.17 -5.92
N THR A 74 0.25 0.28 -5.17
CA THR A 74 1.03 1.50 -4.97
C THR A 74 2.45 1.37 -5.48
N PHE A 75 3.15 0.28 -5.12
CA PHE A 75 4.55 0.11 -5.46
C PHE A 75 4.77 -0.02 -6.97
N SER A 76 3.92 -0.80 -7.62
CA SER A 76 4.07 -1.18 -9.03
C SER A 76 2.92 -0.70 -9.90
N ALA A 77 2.08 0.20 -9.43
CA ALA A 77 1.05 0.80 -10.29
C ALA A 77 1.67 1.83 -11.24
N ASP A 78 1.10 1.98 -12.43
CA ASP A 78 1.46 3.06 -13.37
C ASP A 78 0.70 4.34 -13.07
N GLU A 79 -0.47 4.20 -12.44
CA GLU A 79 -1.32 5.32 -12.07
C GLU A 79 -0.75 6.07 -10.86
N PRO A 80 -0.81 7.41 -10.86
CA PRO A 80 -0.49 8.19 -9.67
C PRO A 80 -1.38 7.83 -8.48
N SER A 81 -0.81 7.85 -7.27
CA SER A 81 -1.55 7.55 -6.05
C SER A 81 -1.22 8.47 -4.87
N ILE A 82 -2.11 8.50 -3.88
CA ILE A 82 -1.96 9.28 -2.65
C ILE A 82 -0.77 8.76 -1.84
N ALA A 83 -0.66 7.43 -1.64
CA ALA A 83 0.48 6.85 -0.93
C ALA A 83 1.81 7.17 -1.63
N ALA A 84 1.89 7.03 -2.97
CA ALA A 84 3.09 7.40 -3.71
C ALA A 84 3.41 8.90 -3.60
N THR A 85 2.39 9.76 -3.55
CA THR A 85 2.56 11.19 -3.30
C THR A 85 3.24 11.41 -1.95
N PHE A 86 2.72 10.84 -0.87
CA PHE A 86 3.29 11.04 0.45
C PHE A 86 4.68 10.41 0.58
N MET A 87 4.91 9.21 0.05
CA MET A 87 6.24 8.60 0.04
C MET A 87 7.28 9.47 -0.67
N LYS A 88 6.95 10.02 -1.85
CA LYS A 88 7.91 10.77 -2.69
C LYS A 88 8.05 12.26 -2.32
N LYS A 89 7.02 12.90 -1.77
CA LYS A 89 6.97 14.36 -1.58
C LYS A 89 6.89 14.84 -0.14
N MET A 90 6.61 13.96 0.83
CA MET A 90 6.52 14.39 2.23
C MET A 90 7.86 14.86 2.75
N ARG A 91 7.86 16.02 3.39
CA ARG A 91 9.07 16.59 4.00
C ARG A 91 9.39 15.85 5.29
N PRO A 92 10.63 15.94 5.78
CA PRO A 92 10.98 15.44 7.09
C PRO A 92 10.02 15.94 8.17
N ILE A 93 9.46 15.00 8.94
CA ILE A 93 8.53 15.26 10.03
C ILE A 93 9.34 15.61 11.26
N LYS A 94 9.34 16.90 11.62
CA LYS A 94 10.02 17.42 12.82
C LYS A 94 9.36 16.88 14.09
N ASP A 95 10.12 16.80 15.18
CA ASP A 95 9.63 16.32 16.49
C ASP A 95 8.43 17.11 17.04
N ASP A 96 8.34 18.40 16.70
CA ASP A 96 7.24 19.32 17.08
C ASP A 96 6.11 19.38 16.03
N SER A 97 6.13 18.51 15.03
CA SER A 97 5.12 18.49 13.98
C SER A 97 3.74 18.11 14.52
N PRO A 98 2.67 18.82 14.13
CA PRO A 98 1.30 18.42 14.48
C PRO A 98 0.92 17.06 13.91
N LEU A 99 1.67 16.51 12.94
CA LEU A 99 1.44 15.17 12.41
C LEU A 99 1.60 14.08 13.48
N TRP A 100 2.38 14.32 14.54
CA TRP A 100 2.54 13.38 15.65
C TRP A 100 1.39 13.39 16.66
N GLU A 101 0.61 14.47 16.68
CA GLU A 101 -0.44 14.69 17.67
C GLU A 101 -1.69 13.88 17.33
N GLY A 102 -2.34 13.30 18.34
CA GLY A 102 -3.56 12.55 18.14
C GLY A 102 -3.92 11.66 19.32
N GLU A 103 -4.99 10.89 19.15
CA GLU A 103 -5.54 10.02 20.19
C GLU A 103 -4.83 8.65 20.29
N PHE A 104 -4.00 8.30 19.30
CA PHE A 104 -3.38 6.98 19.23
C PHE A 104 -2.03 6.96 19.97
N THR A 105 -1.79 5.89 20.73
CA THR A 105 -0.50 5.66 21.41
C THR A 105 0.63 5.37 20.42
N ASN A 106 0.33 4.76 19.27
CA ASN A 106 1.31 4.53 18.22
C ASN A 106 1.46 5.80 17.36
N PRO A 107 2.64 6.46 17.32
CA PRO A 107 2.83 7.68 16.55
C PRO A 107 2.55 7.51 15.05
N ALA A 108 2.81 6.33 14.47
CA ALA A 108 2.51 6.07 13.07
C ALA A 108 1.01 6.12 12.76
N HIS A 109 0.15 5.79 13.73
CA HIS A 109 -1.29 5.92 13.59
C HIS A 109 -1.70 7.39 13.53
N ASN A 110 -1.13 8.25 14.39
CA ASN A 110 -1.40 9.69 14.36
C ASN A 110 -0.96 10.31 13.04
N VAL A 111 0.26 10.01 12.57
CA VAL A 111 0.74 10.50 11.27
C VAL A 111 -0.20 10.06 10.15
N CYS A 112 -0.52 8.77 10.07
CA CYS A 112 -1.45 8.25 9.06
C CYS A 112 -2.81 8.94 9.10
N LYS A 113 -3.38 9.12 10.30
CA LYS A 113 -4.68 9.80 10.49
C LYS A 113 -4.64 11.26 10.04
N ASN A 114 -3.59 11.99 10.42
CA ASN A 114 -3.43 13.42 10.16
C ASN A 114 -3.18 13.74 8.68
N ILE A 115 -2.64 12.80 7.92
CA ILE A 115 -2.50 12.92 6.46
C ILE A 115 -3.72 12.39 5.70
N GLY A 116 -4.81 12.07 6.39
CA GLY A 116 -6.08 11.64 5.79
C GLY A 116 -6.16 10.15 5.45
N GLY A 117 -5.24 9.34 5.97
CA GLY A 117 -5.28 7.88 5.84
C GLY A 117 -6.22 7.21 6.83
N ALA A 118 -6.40 5.91 6.64
CA ALA A 118 -7.14 4.99 7.50
C ALA A 118 -6.27 3.77 7.85
N GLY A 119 -6.55 3.13 8.98
CA GLY A 119 -5.88 1.90 9.40
C GLY A 119 -6.77 1.07 10.32
N ILE A 120 -6.50 -0.24 10.40
CA ILE A 120 -7.27 -1.16 11.26
C ILE A 120 -7.19 -0.71 12.73
N GLY A 121 -5.97 -0.33 13.16
CA GLY A 121 -5.66 0.20 14.49
C GLY A 121 -6.49 1.40 14.95
N PHE A 122 -7.25 2.05 14.06
CA PHE A 122 -8.10 3.19 14.40
C PHE A 122 -9.43 2.79 15.03
N ILE A 123 -9.88 1.55 14.81
CA ILE A 123 -11.19 1.06 15.25
C ILE A 123 -11.03 -0.08 16.27
N THR A 124 -10.04 -0.95 16.07
CA THR A 124 -9.72 -2.06 16.95
C THR A 124 -8.24 -2.41 16.84
N SER A 125 -7.68 -3.14 17.80
CA SER A 125 -6.32 -3.66 17.65
C SER A 125 -6.24 -4.66 16.50
N GLY A 126 -5.15 -4.60 15.74
CA GLY A 126 -4.90 -5.47 14.59
C GLY A 126 -4.20 -4.73 13.45
N GLY A 127 -3.89 -5.46 12.38
CA GLY A 127 -3.15 -4.96 11.24
C GLY A 127 -3.18 -5.94 10.07
N PHE A 128 -2.32 -5.73 9.08
CA PHE A 128 -2.10 -6.72 8.04
C PHE A 128 -0.95 -7.61 8.45
N SER A 129 -1.12 -8.93 8.39
CA SER A 129 -0.13 -9.89 8.85
C SER A 129 0.26 -10.92 7.80
N ASN A 130 1.52 -11.35 7.88
CA ASN A 130 2.12 -12.45 7.11
C ASN A 130 3.14 -13.18 8.01
N SER A 131 4.02 -13.99 7.42
CA SER A 131 5.11 -14.66 8.14
C SER A 131 6.15 -13.72 8.74
N LEU A 132 6.23 -12.45 8.31
CA LEU A 132 7.14 -11.45 8.86
C LEU A 132 6.57 -10.78 10.12
N GLY A 133 5.26 -10.87 10.35
CA GLY A 133 4.57 -10.30 11.50
C GLY A 133 3.35 -9.48 11.11
N GLU A 134 2.79 -8.75 12.08
CA GLU A 134 1.73 -7.78 11.87
C GLU A 134 2.33 -6.40 11.56
N THR A 135 1.70 -5.65 10.65
CA THR A 135 2.08 -4.28 10.31
C THR A 135 0.86 -3.38 10.19
N ASP A 136 1.04 -2.17 10.70
CA ASP A 136 0.10 -1.06 10.54
C ASP A 136 0.18 -0.47 9.15
N ILE A 137 -0.77 -0.82 8.29
CA ILE A 137 -0.89 -0.27 6.94
C ILE A 137 -1.76 0.98 6.97
N CYS A 138 -1.20 2.08 6.48
CA CYS A 138 -1.93 3.29 6.16
C CYS A 138 -2.57 3.15 4.78
N VAL A 139 -3.89 3.21 4.72
CA VAL A 139 -4.71 3.05 3.52
C VAL A 139 -5.33 4.40 3.15
N PHE A 140 -5.29 4.78 1.88
CA PHE A 140 -5.85 6.03 1.39
C PHE A 140 -7.14 5.81 0.58
N GLY A 141 -7.88 6.89 0.32
CA GLY A 141 -9.18 6.85 -0.34
C GLY A 141 -9.16 6.35 -1.80
N ASP A 142 -8.00 6.36 -2.45
CA ASP A 142 -7.75 5.76 -3.77
C ASP A 142 -7.38 4.28 -3.70
N GLY A 143 -7.37 3.68 -2.50
CA GLY A 143 -7.00 2.30 -2.24
C GLY A 143 -5.49 2.06 -2.13
N SER A 144 -4.66 3.09 -2.32
CA SER A 144 -3.21 2.98 -2.18
C SER A 144 -2.80 2.74 -0.72
N MET A 145 -1.70 2.01 -0.51
CA MET A 145 -1.33 1.48 0.79
C MET A 145 0.19 1.55 1.03
N VAL A 146 0.58 1.91 2.25
CA VAL A 146 1.96 1.84 2.74
C VAL A 146 1.98 1.64 4.25
N SER A 147 2.95 0.90 4.77
CA SER A 147 3.21 0.81 6.21
C SER A 147 3.44 2.21 6.81
N GLY A 148 2.72 2.52 7.90
CA GLY A 148 2.77 3.85 8.51
C GLY A 148 4.18 4.26 8.96
N TRP A 149 4.92 3.32 9.56
CA TRP A 149 6.31 3.57 9.94
C TRP A 149 7.24 3.66 8.74
N SER A 150 7.04 2.85 7.69
CA SER A 150 7.85 2.95 6.48
C SER A 150 7.70 4.31 5.80
N LEU A 151 6.47 4.83 5.75
CA LEU A 151 6.19 6.16 5.22
C LEU A 151 6.93 7.26 6.01
N ILE A 152 6.89 7.20 7.35
CA ILE A 152 7.62 8.12 8.23
C ILE A 152 9.14 8.05 7.97
N TYR A 153 9.68 6.83 7.91
CA TYR A 153 11.11 6.62 7.71
C TYR A 153 11.60 7.09 6.34
N MET A 154 10.78 6.94 5.30
CA MET A 154 11.04 7.52 3.97
C MET A 154 11.04 9.05 3.99
N ALA A 155 10.10 9.67 4.69
CA ALA A 155 10.05 11.13 4.82
C ALA A 155 11.24 11.69 5.60
N ASN A 156 11.73 10.94 6.60
CA ASN A 156 12.87 11.32 7.44
C ASN A 156 14.23 10.84 6.92
N HIS A 157 14.30 10.29 5.70
CA HIS A 157 15.54 9.82 5.08
C HIS A 157 16.32 8.80 5.94
N ARG A 158 15.60 7.88 6.59
CA ARG A 158 16.25 6.78 7.31
C ARG A 158 17.02 5.92 6.32
N GLU A 159 18.23 5.51 6.70
CA GLU A 159 19.09 4.66 5.88
C GLU A 159 18.33 3.43 5.34
N GLY A 160 18.50 3.14 4.05
CA GLY A 160 17.84 2.04 3.34
C GLY A 160 16.43 2.33 2.81
N TYR A 161 15.68 3.30 3.38
CA TYR A 161 14.30 3.58 2.97
C TYR A 161 14.21 4.39 1.68
N ASP A 162 15.18 5.28 1.45
CA ASP A 162 15.23 6.10 0.23
C ASP A 162 15.42 5.26 -1.03
N ALA A 163 16.23 4.20 -0.96
CA ALA A 163 16.43 3.28 -2.08
C ALA A 163 15.12 2.61 -2.51
N VAL A 164 14.27 2.20 -1.55
CA VAL A 164 12.96 1.62 -1.86
C VAL A 164 11.98 2.68 -2.37
N LYS A 165 11.98 3.88 -1.77
CA LYS A 165 11.17 5.02 -2.21
C LYS A 165 11.42 5.37 -3.69
N GLU A 166 12.67 5.36 -4.12
CA GLU A 166 13.07 5.66 -5.50
C GLU A 166 12.58 4.61 -6.51
N GLN A 167 12.30 3.37 -6.06
CA GLN A 167 11.74 2.30 -6.90
C GLN A 167 10.22 2.27 -6.94
N VAL A 168 9.51 3.14 -6.19
CA VAL A 168 8.05 3.23 -6.30
C VAL A 168 7.68 3.70 -7.69
N ARG A 169 7.03 2.85 -8.49
CA ARG A 169 6.64 3.13 -9.88
C ARG A 169 5.55 4.19 -9.98
N ALA A 170 4.55 4.14 -9.10
CA ALA A 170 3.43 5.08 -9.13
C ALA A 170 3.93 6.52 -8.99
N GLU A 171 3.48 7.39 -9.89
CA GLU A 171 3.87 8.80 -9.87
C GLU A 171 3.16 9.58 -8.74
N PRO A 172 3.76 10.66 -8.23
CA PRO A 172 3.12 11.46 -7.21
C PRO A 172 2.06 12.38 -7.82
N MET A 173 0.89 12.44 -7.20
CA MET A 173 -0.20 13.33 -7.58
C MET A 173 0.13 14.80 -7.31
N ASN A 174 -0.68 15.70 -7.87
CA ASN A 174 -0.66 17.12 -7.56
C ASN A 174 -1.66 17.45 -6.45
N ILE A 175 -1.37 17.02 -5.23
CA ILE A 175 -2.15 17.31 -4.02
C ILE A 175 -1.26 18.00 -2.97
N PRO A 176 -1.86 18.76 -2.04
CA PRO A 176 -1.10 19.30 -0.90
C PRO A 176 -0.46 18.18 -0.09
N VAL A 177 0.80 18.40 0.30
CA VAL A 177 1.56 17.51 1.17
C VAL A 177 1.99 18.33 2.39
N PRO A 178 1.78 17.80 3.61
CA PRO A 178 2.14 18.51 4.84
C PRO A 178 3.65 18.77 4.99
#